data_AF-P18839-F1
#
_entry.id   AF-P18839-F1
#
_cell.length_a   1.000
_cell.length_b   1.000
_cell.length_c   1.000
_cell.angle_alpha   90.00
_cell.angle_beta   90.00
_cell.angle_gamma   90.00
#
_symmetry.space_group_name_H-M   'P 1'
#
loop_
_entity.id
_entity.type
_entity.pdbx_description
1 polymer ?
#
loop_
_entity_poly.entity_id
_entity_poly.type
_entity_poly.pdbx_seq_one_letter_code
_entity_poly.pdbx_strand_id
1 'polypeptide(L)'
;QNWAKFQEKHIPNTSNINCNTIMDKSIYIVGGQCKERNTFIISSATTVKAICSGASTNRNVLSTTRFQLNTCIRSATAPRPCPYNSRTETNVICVKCENRLPVHFAGIGRC
;
A
#
# COMPACT_ATOMS: atom_id res chain seq x y z
N GLN A 1 -7.09 -2.98 -10.48
CA GLN A 1 -6.02 -1.95 -10.28
C GLN A 1 -4.83 -2.36 -11.15
N ASN A 2 -3.87 -1.48 -11.44
CA ASN A 2 -2.68 -1.80 -12.24
C ASN A 2 -1.41 -1.35 -11.50
N TRP A 3 -0.22 -1.68 -12.03
CA TRP A 3 1.06 -1.36 -11.39
C TRP A 3 1.27 0.14 -11.13
N ALA A 4 0.86 1.01 -12.06
CA ALA A 4 0.96 2.46 -11.88
C ALA A 4 0.14 2.94 -10.68
N LYS A 5 -1.13 2.53 -10.59
CA LYS A 5 -2.00 2.86 -9.44
C LYS A 5 -1.55 2.20 -8.15
N PHE A 6 -0.94 1.02 -8.21
CA PHE A 6 -0.37 0.36 -7.03
C PHE A 6 0.79 1.18 -6.47
N GLN A 7 1.75 1.58 -7.31
CA GLN A 7 2.89 2.42 -6.90
C GLN A 7 2.41 3.71 -6.26
N GLU A 8 1.53 4.46 -6.93
CA GLU A 8 1.02 5.75 -6.44
C GLU A 8 0.33 5.62 -5.08
N LYS A 9 -0.38 4.52 -4.84
CA LYS A 9 -1.11 4.28 -3.58
C LYS A 9 -0.22 3.78 -2.44
N HIS A 10 0.78 2.95 -2.75
CA HIS A 10 1.45 2.11 -1.75
C HIS A 10 2.95 2.33 -1.64
N ILE A 11 3.61 2.97 -2.60
CA ILE A 11 5.07 3.16 -2.61
C ILE A 11 5.36 4.67 -2.56
N PRO A 12 5.60 5.23 -1.36
CA PRO A 12 5.86 6.65 -1.21
C PRO A 12 7.30 7.01 -1.64
N ASN A 13 7.50 8.25 -2.07
CA ASN A 13 8.84 8.80 -2.37
C ASN A 13 9.61 9.24 -1.12
N THR A 14 9.09 8.96 0.08
CA THR A 14 9.68 9.34 1.37
C THR A 14 9.50 8.22 2.38
N SER A 15 10.43 8.09 3.31
CA SER A 15 10.33 7.18 4.46
C SER A 15 9.61 7.80 5.66
N ASN A 16 9.53 9.13 5.74
CA ASN A 16 8.85 9.83 6.82
C ASN A 16 7.38 10.07 6.46
N ILE A 17 6.50 9.21 6.98
CA ILE A 17 5.08 9.22 6.66
C ILE A 17 4.30 9.99 7.72
N ASN A 18 3.73 11.12 7.32
CA ASN A 18 2.65 11.77 8.06
C ASN A 18 1.31 11.36 7.44
N CYS A 19 0.54 10.55 8.17
CA CYS A 19 -0.71 9.99 7.65
C CYS A 19 -1.77 11.04 7.30
N ASN A 20 -1.83 12.17 8.03
CA ASN A 20 -2.82 13.22 7.77
C ASN A 20 -2.54 13.93 6.43
N THR A 21 -1.26 14.14 6.09
CA THR A 21 -0.90 14.86 4.86
C THR A 21 -0.82 13.92 3.66
N ILE A 22 -0.24 12.72 3.82
CA ILE A 22 -0.06 11.80 2.68
C ILE A 22 -1.39 11.25 2.17
N MET A 23 -2.37 11.06 3.05
CA MET A 23 -3.70 10.57 2.71
C MET A 23 -4.61 11.65 2.15
N ASP A 24 -4.24 12.93 2.24
CA ASP A 24 -5.02 14.04 1.69
C ASP A 24 -4.82 14.21 0.18
N LYS A 25 -5.07 13.14 -0.58
CA LYS A 25 -5.00 13.11 -2.05
C LYS A 25 -6.26 12.49 -2.64
N SER A 26 -6.64 12.94 -3.83
CA SER A 26 -7.83 12.46 -4.56
C SER A 26 -7.84 10.94 -4.76
N ILE A 27 -6.67 10.31 -4.94
CA ILE A 27 -6.54 8.85 -5.10
C ILE A 27 -6.98 8.03 -3.87
N TYR A 28 -7.04 8.66 -2.70
CA TYR A 28 -7.53 8.07 -1.46
C TYR A 28 -8.98 8.47 -1.15
N ILE A 29 -9.72 9.00 -2.12
CA ILE A 29 -11.17 9.21 -2.01
C ILE A 29 -11.89 8.05 -2.69
N VAL A 30 -12.71 7.33 -1.91
CA VAL A 30 -13.47 6.17 -2.36
C VAL A 30 -14.93 6.40 -1.99
N GLY A 31 -15.82 6.36 -2.98
CA GLY A 31 -17.25 6.61 -2.75
C GLY A 31 -17.56 7.99 -2.14
N GLY A 32 -16.75 9.01 -2.46
CA GLY A 32 -16.91 10.37 -1.92
C GLY A 32 -16.35 10.59 -0.52
N GLN A 33 -15.71 9.59 0.09
CA GLN A 33 -15.13 9.70 1.43
C GLN A 33 -13.64 9.36 1.45
N CYS A 34 -12.91 9.86 2.45
CA CYS A 34 -11.53 9.45 2.72
C CYS A 34 -11.44 7.95 2.97
N LYS A 35 -10.50 7.27 2.31
CA LYS A 35 -10.27 5.82 2.42
C LYS A 35 -9.98 5.44 3.87
N GLU A 36 -10.63 4.39 4.36
CA GLU A 36 -10.52 3.96 5.76
C GLU A 36 -9.10 3.55 6.15
N ARG A 37 -8.40 2.81 5.28
CA ARG A 37 -7.06 2.29 5.55
C ARG A 37 -6.19 2.31 4.31
N ASN A 38 -4.91 2.63 4.49
CA ASN A 38 -3.90 2.43 3.47
C ASN A 38 -2.55 2.05 4.10
N THR A 39 -1.86 1.08 3.50
CA THR A 39 -0.50 0.69 3.92
C THR A 39 0.50 1.18 2.89
N PHE A 40 1.49 1.92 3.36
CA PHE A 40 2.67 2.36 2.62
C PHE A 40 3.81 1.38 2.85
N ILE A 41 4.48 1.01 1.77
CA ILE A 41 5.63 0.11 1.72
C ILE A 41 6.87 0.99 1.54
N ILE A 42 7.67 1.14 2.60
CA ILE A 42 8.86 1.99 2.57
C ILE A 42 9.99 1.22 1.87
N SER A 43 9.98 1.27 0.53
CA SER A 43 10.93 0.56 -0.32
C SER A 43 10.94 1.14 -1.74
N SER A 44 11.88 0.71 -2.57
CA SER A 44 11.92 1.08 -3.98
C SER A 44 10.85 0.32 -4.78
N ALA A 45 10.31 0.94 -5.83
CA ALA A 45 9.39 0.29 -6.75
C ALA A 45 9.98 -0.99 -7.38
N THR A 46 11.29 -0.99 -7.67
CA THR A 46 12.01 -2.16 -8.19
C THR A 46 11.99 -3.33 -7.20
N THR A 47 12.26 -3.06 -5.93
CA THR A 47 12.24 -4.08 -4.86
C THR A 47 10.84 -4.67 -4.68
N VAL A 48 9.80 -3.84 -4.68
CA VAL A 48 8.41 -4.31 -4.55
C VAL A 48 7.95 -5.08 -5.79
N LYS A 49 8.34 -4.64 -6.99
CA LYS A 49 8.06 -5.36 -8.25
C LYS A 49 8.67 -6.76 -8.26
N ALA A 50 9.85 -6.94 -7.67
CA ALA A 50 10.55 -8.22 -7.63
C ALA A 50 9.76 -9.35 -6.94
N ILE A 51 8.79 -9.01 -6.05
CA ILE A 51 7.87 -9.98 -5.43
C ILE A 51 7.14 -10.81 -6.49
N CYS A 52 6.80 -10.19 -7.63
CA CYS A 52 6.03 -10.83 -8.70
C CYS A 52 6.90 -11.42 -9.82
N SER A 53 8.24 -11.41 -9.72
CA SER A 53 9.15 -11.85 -10.78
C SER A 53 8.83 -13.25 -11.35
N GLY A 54 8.53 -14.22 -10.47
CA GLY A 54 8.13 -15.58 -10.84
C GLY A 54 6.62 -15.81 -11.00
N ALA A 55 5.78 -14.77 -10.92
CA ALA A 55 4.33 -14.90 -11.04
C ALA A 55 3.87 -14.60 -12.49
N SER A 56 4.00 -15.61 -13.35
CA SER A 56 3.46 -15.56 -14.72
C SER A 56 1.93 -15.63 -14.78
N THR A 57 1.31 -16.31 -13.82
CA THR A 57 -0.15 -16.40 -13.67
C THR A 57 -0.69 -15.46 -12.60
N ASN A 58 -1.97 -15.12 -12.71
CA ASN A 58 -2.64 -14.18 -11.80
C ASN A 58 -2.87 -14.81 -10.43
N ARG A 59 -1.99 -14.53 -9.46
CA ARG A 59 -2.07 -15.12 -8.10
C ARG A 59 -1.62 -14.15 -7.02
N ASN A 60 -2.06 -14.42 -5.79
CA ASN A 60 -1.51 -13.75 -4.61
C ASN A 60 -0.12 -14.32 -4.32
N VAL A 61 0.82 -13.46 -3.97
CA VAL A 61 2.20 -13.83 -3.64
C VAL A 61 2.57 -13.17 -2.32
N LEU A 62 3.00 -14.00 -1.38
CA LEU A 62 3.59 -13.55 -0.13
C LEU A 62 5.07 -13.24 -0.38
N SER A 63 5.54 -12.07 0.05
CA SER A 63 6.95 -11.71 -0.08
C SER A 63 7.84 -12.62 0.75
N THR A 64 9.02 -12.96 0.22
CA THR A 64 10.05 -13.71 0.96
C THR A 64 10.84 -12.82 1.92
N THR A 65 10.90 -11.52 1.64
CA THR A 65 11.53 -10.51 2.47
C THR A 65 10.50 -9.70 3.24
N ARG A 66 10.92 -9.15 4.39
CA ARG A 66 10.12 -8.21 5.17
C ARG A 66 10.33 -6.79 4.66
N PHE A 67 9.28 -5.98 4.76
CA PHE A 67 9.27 -4.56 4.41
C PHE A 67 8.97 -3.74 5.65
N GLN A 68 9.54 -2.55 5.74
CA GLN A 68 9.05 -1.52 6.67
C GLN A 68 7.72 -1.00 6.12
N LEU A 69 6.69 -1.04 6.96
CA LEU A 69 5.33 -0.66 6.62
C LEU A 69 4.89 0.50 7.51
N ASN A 70 4.13 1.42 6.92
CA ASN A 70 3.37 2.42 7.66
C ASN A 70 1.90 2.35 7.23
N THR A 71 1.02 1.92 8.12
CA THR A 71 -0.41 1.84 7.87
C THR A 71 -1.12 3.04 8.46
N CYS A 72 -1.75 3.83 7.60
CA CYS A 72 -2.63 4.91 7.98
C CYS A 72 -4.06 4.39 8.15
N ILE A 73 -4.68 4.68 9.29
CA ILE A 73 -6.04 4.24 9.65
C ILE A 73 -6.86 5.48 9.99
N ARG A 74 -7.94 5.72 9.25
CA ARG A 74 -8.83 6.87 9.44
C ARG A 74 -9.41 6.80 10.85
N SER A 75 -9.24 7.85 11.64
CA SER A 75 -9.69 7.87 13.03
C SER A 75 -11.11 8.43 13.20
N ALA A 76 -11.57 9.26 12.26
CA ALA A 76 -12.94 9.78 12.23
C ALA A 76 -13.42 10.05 10.80
N THR A 77 -14.73 9.99 10.59
CA THR A 77 -15.37 10.48 9.36
C THR A 77 -15.53 11.99 9.46
N ALA A 78 -14.76 12.75 8.68
CA ALA A 78 -14.77 14.21 8.67
C ALA A 78 -14.64 14.73 7.23
N PRO A 79 -14.98 16.00 6.96
CA PRO A 79 -14.54 16.68 5.75
C PRO A 79 -13.01 16.62 5.63
N ARG A 80 -12.49 16.67 4.40
CA ARG A 80 -11.05 16.67 4.18
C ARG A 80 -10.39 17.93 4.77
N PRO A 81 -9.15 17.83 5.29
CA PRO A 81 -8.36 16.61 5.44
C PRO A 81 -8.89 15.72 6.59
N CYS A 82 -9.04 14.43 6.33
CA CYS A 82 -9.49 13.48 7.36
C CYS A 82 -8.34 13.15 8.33
N PRO A 83 -8.63 12.93 9.62
CA PRO A 83 -7.63 12.53 10.59
C PRO A 83 -7.30 11.03 10.45
N TYR A 84 -6.02 10.69 10.57
CA TYR A 84 -5.47 9.34 10.48
C TYR A 84 -4.49 9.05 11.60
N ASN A 85 -4.59 7.85 12.17
CA ASN A 85 -3.56 7.27 13.04
C ASN A 85 -2.52 6.51 12.20
N SER A 86 -1.28 6.50 12.68
CA SER A 86 -0.15 5.78 12.06
C SER A 86 0.19 4.52 12.85
N ARG A 87 0.35 3.40 12.16
CA ARG A 87 0.90 2.14 12.72
C ARG A 87 2.09 1.69 11.88
N THR A 88 3.26 1.55 12.51
CA THR A 88 4.46 1.03 11.86
C THR A 88 4.74 -0.41 12.25
N GLU A 89 5.16 -1.23 11.30
CA GLU A 89 5.65 -2.59 11.56
C GLU A 89 6.62 -3.04 10.47
N THR A 90 7.40 -4.09 10.75
CA THR A 90 8.27 -4.75 9.77
C THR A 90 7.81 -6.18 9.53
N ASN A 91 7.24 -6.45 8.36
CA ASN A 91 6.56 -7.71 8.10
C ASN A 91 6.63 -8.10 6.61
N VAL A 92 6.31 -9.35 6.30
CA VAL A 92 6.05 -9.79 4.92
C VAL A 92 4.71 -9.23 4.44
N ILE A 93 4.56 -9.05 3.13
CA ILE A 93 3.33 -8.53 2.52
C ILE A 93 2.79 -9.52 1.48
N CYS A 94 1.47 -9.59 1.39
CA CYS A 94 0.80 -10.28 0.30
C CYS A 94 0.33 -9.28 -0.74
N VAL A 95 0.69 -9.53 -2.01
CA VAL A 95 0.24 -8.73 -3.16
C VAL A 95 -0.37 -9.63 -4.22
N LYS A 96 -1.40 -9.15 -4.91
CA LYS A 96 -1.87 -9.78 -6.15
C LYS A 96 -0.88 -9.44 -7.24
N CYS A 97 -0.32 -10.48 -7.87
CA CYS A 97 0.52 -10.37 -9.05
C CYS A 97 -0.31 -10.67 -10.30
N GLU A 98 -0.17 -9.83 -11.32
CA GLU A 98 -0.69 -10.04 -12.68
C GLU A 98 0.42 -9.68 -13.68
N ASN A 99 0.72 -10.57 -14.63
CA ASN A 99 1.79 -10.37 -15.62
C ASN A 99 3.13 -9.91 -14.98
N ARG A 100 3.54 -10.58 -13.89
CA ARG A 100 4.76 -10.26 -13.11
C ARG A 100 4.77 -8.87 -12.47
N LEU A 101 3.61 -8.23 -12.29
CA LEU A 101 3.48 -6.92 -11.66
C LEU A 101 2.54 -6.97 -10.45
N PRO A 102 2.90 -6.32 -9.33
CA PRO A 102 1.95 -6.10 -8.25
C PRO A 102 0.80 -5.19 -8.71
N VAL A 103 -0.44 -5.57 -8.45
CA VAL A 103 -1.60 -4.76 -8.86
C VAL A 103 -2.56 -4.47 -7.71
N HIS A 104 -2.49 -5.22 -6.62
CA HIS A 104 -3.33 -5.03 -5.43
C HIS A 104 -2.61 -5.45 -4.15
N PHE A 105 -2.80 -4.69 -3.08
CA PHE A 105 -2.27 -5.00 -1.75
C PHE A 105 -3.29 -5.88 -1.02
N ALA A 106 -2.96 -7.16 -0.82
CA ALA A 106 -3.89 -8.14 -0.29
C ALA A 106 -3.78 -8.31 1.24
N GLY A 107 -2.60 -8.08 1.84
CA GLY A 107 -2.45 -8.24 3.29
C GLY A 107 -1.04 -8.08 3.82
N ILE A 108 -0.93 -8.18 5.15
CA ILE A 108 0.32 -8.16 5.92
C ILE A 108 0.43 -9.50 6.66
N GLY A 109 1.62 -10.10 6.66
CA GLY A 109 1.91 -11.35 7.37
C GLY A 109 1.38 -12.63 6.71
N ARG A 110 0.34 -12.52 5.87
CA ARG A 110 -0.27 -13.64 5.14
C ARG A 110 -0.94 -13.20 3.85
N CYS A 111 -1.10 -14.14 2.93
CA CYS A 111 -2.16 -14.18 1.94
C CYS A 111 -3.33 -14.99 2.51
#